data_AF-A0A919Y250-F1
#
_entry.id   AF-A0A919Y250-F1
#
_cell.length_a   1.000
_cell.length_b   1.000
_cell.length_c   1.000
_cell.angle_alpha   90.00
_cell.angle_beta   90.00
_cell.angle_gamma   90.00
#
_symmetry.space_group_name_H-M   'P 1'
#
loop_
_entity.id
_entity.type
_entity.pdbx_description
1 polymer ?
#
loop_
_entity_poly.entity_id
_entity_poly.type
_entity_poly.pdbx_seq_one_letter_code
_entity_poly.pdbx_strand_id
1 'polypeptide(L)'
;MADLKLAEIFALIALNAQRSLELTLAKKAALRCMAAAVILELHLEGELQHPEAQCSLKQDRAGGPQEWIYRKAVIEPLVNGKRELNRELLWWLHQASRLSKRKLVRFERSIADSLKERELLEEIPHLLGCDLYFHSSGVSIKEYRSNLEEYARITEYLRADVLEDGRAAEQSVCLLWLLRESGCMHDLFSRNELEQVTGKMVNLMQSDPLAKVMYPIRIRRGLEAAAKQFLQFKKHTVATQTGSGVNFLFPILERSQAVFIDTEAMLSGPETRLKDVLARLESKGHRVQVLRTGQNPLLKIDNLVYEAIPHAIYGRVPIHGVRLLPKHPV
;
A
#
# COMPACT_ATOMS: atom_id res chain seq x y z
N MET A 1 -16.81 -8.67 10.91
CA MET A 1 -15.46 -8.42 10.36
C MET A 1 -14.79 -9.76 10.21
N ALA A 2 -14.01 -9.97 9.15
CA ALA A 2 -12.98 -10.99 9.24
C ALA A 2 -12.11 -10.62 10.46
N ASP A 3 -11.84 -11.57 11.35
CA ASP A 3 -10.95 -11.34 12.48
C ASP A 3 -9.54 -11.16 11.90
N LEU A 4 -9.17 -9.91 11.62
CA LEU A 4 -7.93 -9.55 10.95
C LEU A 4 -7.01 -8.87 11.94
N LYS A 5 -5.77 -9.32 11.95
CA LYS A 5 -4.74 -8.75 12.80
C LYS A 5 -4.15 -7.49 12.15
N LEU A 6 -3.47 -6.67 12.96
CA LEU A 6 -2.91 -5.37 12.50
C LEU A 6 -2.00 -5.53 11.28
N ALA A 7 -1.14 -6.55 11.24
CA ALA A 7 -0.22 -6.82 10.14
C ALA A 7 -0.97 -7.22 8.88
N GLU A 8 -2.04 -8.02 9.00
CA GLU A 8 -2.89 -8.41 7.87
C GLU A 8 -3.65 -7.22 7.29
N ILE A 9 -4.26 -6.41 8.15
CA ILE A 9 -4.96 -5.16 7.76
C ILE A 9 -3.99 -4.25 7.01
N PHE A 10 -2.80 -4.02 7.58
CA PHE A 10 -1.83 -3.16 6.93
C PHE A 10 -1.26 -3.78 5.65
N ALA A 11 -1.14 -5.11 5.56
CA ALA A 11 -0.71 -5.79 4.35
C ALA A 11 -1.73 -5.63 3.21
N LEU A 12 -3.03 -5.74 3.49
CA LEU A 12 -4.09 -5.49 2.51
C LEU A 12 -4.04 -4.05 1.98
N ILE A 13 -3.65 -3.08 2.79
CA ILE A 13 -3.43 -1.71 2.32
C ILE A 13 -2.14 -1.60 1.51
N ALA A 14 -1.03 -2.09 2.07
CA ALA A 14 0.30 -1.81 1.58
C ALA A 14 0.69 -2.63 0.35
N LEU A 15 0.12 -3.83 0.17
CA LEU A 15 0.36 -4.66 -1.02
C LEU A 15 -0.58 -4.31 -2.17
N ASN A 16 -1.72 -3.67 -1.93
CA ASN A 16 -2.66 -3.32 -2.99
C ASN A 16 -1.96 -2.52 -4.13
N ALA A 17 -2.19 -2.96 -5.37
CA ALA A 17 -1.58 -2.43 -6.60
C ALA A 17 -0.04 -2.44 -6.61
N GLN A 18 0.61 -3.18 -5.72
CA GLN A 18 2.05 -3.43 -5.79
C GLN A 18 2.33 -4.63 -6.68
N ARG A 19 3.45 -4.58 -7.40
CA ARG A 19 3.95 -5.70 -8.19
C ARG A 19 4.15 -6.93 -7.33
N SER A 20 3.61 -8.09 -7.72
CA SER A 20 3.72 -9.31 -6.90
C SER A 20 5.10 -9.96 -7.01
N LEU A 21 5.73 -9.91 -8.20
CA LEU A 21 6.98 -10.61 -8.48
C LEU A 21 8.23 -9.76 -8.22
N GLU A 22 8.17 -8.46 -8.50
CA GLU A 22 9.31 -7.57 -8.37
C GLU A 22 9.35 -6.85 -7.03
N LEU A 23 10.56 -6.70 -6.47
CA LEU A 23 10.78 -5.90 -5.27
C LEU A 23 11.18 -4.47 -5.63
N THR A 24 10.18 -3.61 -5.83
CA THR A 24 10.38 -2.17 -6.04
C THR A 24 10.81 -1.47 -4.75
N LEU A 25 11.20 -0.19 -4.84
CA LEU A 25 11.59 0.57 -3.67
C LEU A 25 10.37 0.89 -2.78
N ALA A 26 9.18 1.14 -3.35
CA ALA A 26 7.98 1.39 -2.55
C ALA A 26 7.53 0.10 -1.87
N LYS A 27 7.56 -1.03 -2.59
CA LYS A 27 7.32 -2.34 -2.00
C LYS A 27 8.29 -2.65 -0.87
N LYS A 28 9.59 -2.33 -1.02
CA LYS A 28 10.58 -2.50 0.06
C LYS A 28 10.28 -1.61 1.28
N ALA A 29 9.71 -0.42 1.09
CA ALA A 29 9.25 0.44 2.19
C ALA A 29 8.03 -0.17 2.89
N ALA A 30 7.04 -0.60 2.10
CA ALA A 30 5.84 -1.30 2.55
C ALA A 30 6.19 -2.54 3.38
N LEU A 31 7.05 -3.43 2.87
CA LEU A 31 7.44 -4.67 3.58
C LEU A 31 8.14 -4.41 4.92
N ARG A 32 8.92 -3.34 5.05
CA ARG A 32 9.51 -2.96 6.34
C ARG A 32 8.48 -2.46 7.33
N CYS A 33 7.50 -1.69 6.85
CA CYS A 33 6.39 -1.24 7.68
C CYS A 33 5.49 -2.44 8.05
N MET A 34 5.23 -3.38 7.15
CA MET A 34 4.52 -4.63 7.45
C MET A 34 5.26 -5.46 8.50
N ALA A 35 6.60 -5.54 8.44
CA ALA A 35 7.37 -6.20 9.48
C ALA A 35 7.26 -5.46 10.83
N ALA A 36 7.21 -4.13 10.81
CA ALA A 36 6.94 -3.34 12.02
C ALA A 36 5.49 -3.52 12.52
N ALA A 37 4.52 -3.72 11.63
CA ALA A 37 3.14 -4.01 11.98
C ALA A 37 3.02 -5.32 12.77
N VAL A 38 3.79 -6.36 12.42
CA VAL A 38 3.88 -7.59 13.22
C VAL A 38 4.38 -7.32 14.64
N ILE A 39 5.37 -6.44 14.81
CA ILE A 39 5.85 -6.07 16.15
C ILE A 39 4.76 -5.34 16.94
N LEU A 40 4.07 -4.39 16.31
CA LEU A 40 2.99 -3.64 16.93
C LEU A 40 1.81 -4.54 17.29
N GLU A 41 1.48 -5.51 16.45
CA GLU A 41 0.47 -6.52 16.71
C GLU A 41 0.76 -7.31 17.98
N LEU A 42 1.98 -7.86 18.09
CA LEU A 42 2.43 -8.56 19.29
C LEU A 42 2.48 -7.65 20.53
N HIS A 43 2.70 -6.35 20.33
CA HIS A 43 2.65 -5.37 21.42
C HIS A 43 1.23 -5.16 21.92
N LEU A 44 0.27 -4.96 21.01
CA LEU A 44 -1.15 -4.78 21.33
C LEU A 44 -1.75 -6.03 21.98
N GLU A 45 -1.27 -7.22 21.61
CA GLU A 45 -1.66 -8.50 22.21
C GLU A 45 -0.93 -8.79 23.55
N GLY A 46 0.00 -7.93 23.98
CA GLY A 46 0.78 -8.11 25.21
C GLY A 46 1.90 -9.15 25.13
N GLU A 47 2.04 -9.86 24.02
CA GLU A 47 2.99 -10.96 23.83
C GLU A 47 4.46 -10.54 23.93
N LEU A 48 4.79 -9.26 23.66
CA LEU A 48 6.17 -8.78 23.82
C LEU A 48 6.62 -8.65 25.29
N GLN A 49 5.67 -8.51 26.22
CA GLN A 49 5.94 -8.26 27.64
C GLN A 49 6.12 -9.55 28.45
N HIS A 50 5.67 -10.69 27.91
CA HIS A 50 5.72 -11.98 28.61
C HIS A 50 6.93 -12.83 28.19
N PRO A 51 7.83 -13.22 29.13
CA PRO A 51 8.97 -14.10 28.84
C PRO A 51 8.55 -15.48 28.28
N GLU A 52 7.37 -15.96 28.67
CA GLU A 52 6.79 -17.22 28.17
C GLU A 52 6.33 -17.11 26.72
N ALA A 53 5.78 -15.96 26.31
CA ALA A 53 5.43 -15.66 24.92
C ALA A 53 6.69 -15.55 24.03
N GLN A 54 7.81 -15.06 24.59
CA GLN A 54 9.12 -15.08 23.93
C GLN A 54 9.72 -16.50 23.78
N CYS A 55 9.31 -17.44 24.64
CA CYS A 55 9.67 -18.85 24.54
C CYS A 55 8.75 -19.62 23.59
N SER A 56 7.45 -19.31 23.52
CA SER A 56 6.55 -19.87 22.50
C SER A 56 6.87 -19.38 21.10
N LEU A 57 7.42 -18.16 20.95
CA LEU A 57 8.03 -17.66 19.70
C LEU A 57 9.21 -18.51 19.19
N LYS A 58 9.82 -19.34 20.07
CA LYS A 58 10.89 -20.29 19.73
C LYS A 58 10.40 -21.72 19.52
N GLN A 59 9.20 -22.07 20.00
CA GLN A 59 8.70 -23.43 19.92
C GLN A 59 7.99 -23.65 18.58
N ASP A 60 8.54 -24.57 17.80
CA ASP A 60 7.88 -25.17 16.65
C ASP A 60 6.59 -25.85 17.09
N ARG A 61 5.47 -25.12 17.08
CA ARG A 61 4.18 -25.76 16.83
C ARG A 61 4.10 -26.03 15.33
N ALA A 62 4.71 -27.13 14.91
CA ALA A 62 4.36 -27.76 13.66
C ALA A 62 2.83 -27.97 13.67
N GLY A 63 2.11 -27.20 12.85
CA GLY A 63 0.64 -27.20 12.79
C GLY A 63 -0.09 -26.04 13.49
N GLY A 64 0.57 -24.93 13.83
CA GLY A 64 -0.13 -23.70 14.26
C GLY A 64 -0.97 -23.06 13.13
N PRO A 65 -1.96 -22.19 13.45
CA PRO A 65 -2.71 -21.43 12.45
C PRO A 65 -1.79 -20.68 11.49
N GLN A 66 -2.21 -20.49 10.23
CA GLN A 66 -1.44 -19.79 9.19
C GLN A 66 -0.94 -18.40 9.64
N GLU A 67 -1.69 -17.76 10.54
CA GLU A 67 -1.33 -16.51 11.24
C GLU A 67 0.05 -16.55 11.91
N TRP A 68 0.44 -17.70 12.44
CA TRP A 68 1.73 -17.87 13.11
C TRP A 68 2.92 -17.85 12.13
N ILE A 69 2.71 -18.24 10.87
CA ILE A 69 3.78 -18.42 9.90
C ILE A 69 4.42 -17.09 9.52
N TYR A 70 3.60 -16.06 9.23
CA TYR A 70 4.15 -14.74 8.88
C TYR A 70 4.75 -14.03 10.10
N ARG A 71 4.18 -14.19 11.30
CA ARG A 71 4.75 -13.67 12.55
C ARG A 71 6.14 -14.25 12.79
N LYS A 72 6.26 -15.57 12.68
CA LYS A 72 7.52 -16.31 12.80
C LYS A 72 8.57 -15.83 11.80
N ALA A 73 8.18 -15.58 10.55
CA ALA A 73 9.07 -15.08 9.50
C ALA A 73 9.73 -13.72 9.84
N VAL A 74 9.08 -12.90 10.68
CA VAL A 74 9.63 -11.64 11.19
C VAL A 74 10.41 -11.85 12.48
N ILE A 75 9.90 -12.64 13.42
CA ILE A 75 10.47 -12.74 14.78
C ILE A 75 11.73 -13.62 14.85
N GLU A 76 11.77 -14.79 14.20
CA GLU A 76 12.94 -15.67 14.25
C GLU A 76 14.24 -14.93 13.87
N PRO A 77 14.28 -14.15 12.78
CA PRO A 77 15.45 -13.33 12.44
C PRO A 77 15.96 -12.39 13.54
N LEU A 78 15.10 -11.98 14.46
CA LEU A 78 15.39 -10.95 15.48
C LEU A 78 15.86 -11.57 16.81
N VAL A 79 15.46 -12.81 17.07
CA VAL A 79 15.67 -13.50 18.36
C VAL A 79 16.95 -14.35 18.39
N ASN A 80 17.57 -14.61 17.23
CA ASN A 80 18.73 -15.50 17.09
C ASN A 80 19.78 -15.40 18.22
N GLY A 81 19.77 -16.40 19.11
CA GLY A 81 20.83 -16.71 20.07
C GLY A 81 20.79 -15.99 21.42
N LYS A 82 19.82 -15.11 21.72
CA LYS A 82 19.82 -14.35 22.99
C LYS A 82 18.68 -14.81 23.92
N ARG A 83 19.03 -15.07 25.19
CA ARG A 83 18.14 -15.62 26.23
C ARG A 83 17.33 -14.55 26.99
N GLU A 84 17.75 -13.29 26.95
CA GLU A 84 17.03 -12.19 27.59
C GLU A 84 16.54 -11.20 26.53
N LEU A 85 15.22 -11.06 26.45
CA LEU A 85 14.55 -10.10 25.56
C LEU A 85 13.64 -9.17 26.36
N ASN A 86 14.10 -8.66 27.51
CA ASN A 86 13.50 -7.46 28.09
C ASN A 86 13.98 -6.25 27.26
N ARG A 87 13.40 -6.11 26.06
CA ARG A 87 13.78 -5.09 25.08
C ARG A 87 12.58 -4.19 24.82
N GLU A 88 12.81 -2.89 24.91
CA GLU A 88 11.82 -1.86 24.63
C GLU A 88 11.24 -2.01 23.20
N LEU A 89 9.99 -1.63 23.02
CA LEU A 89 9.28 -1.64 21.73
C LEU A 89 10.11 -1.00 20.61
N LEU A 90 10.81 0.10 20.93
CA LEU A 90 11.66 0.85 19.99
C LEU A 90 12.78 -0.02 19.41
N TRP A 91 13.37 -0.92 20.21
CA TRP A 91 14.40 -1.83 19.74
C TRP A 91 13.84 -2.80 18.70
N TRP A 92 12.66 -3.39 18.95
CA TRP A 92 12.02 -4.34 18.04
C TRP A 92 11.66 -3.68 16.71
N LEU A 93 11.05 -2.49 16.74
CA LEU A 93 10.71 -1.73 15.54
C LEU A 93 11.94 -1.39 14.72
N HIS A 94 13.04 -0.98 15.37
CA HIS A 94 14.30 -0.73 14.70
C HIS A 94 14.88 -1.99 14.05
N GLN A 95 14.84 -3.15 14.71
CA GLN A 95 15.33 -4.38 14.08
C GLN A 95 14.46 -4.86 12.92
N ALA A 96 13.12 -4.78 13.05
CA ALA A 96 12.19 -5.14 11.99
C ALA A 96 12.45 -4.31 10.71
N SER A 97 12.73 -3.00 10.87
CA SER A 97 13.09 -2.13 9.74
C SER A 97 14.40 -2.52 9.02
N ARG A 98 15.28 -3.27 9.69
CA ARG A 98 16.62 -3.65 9.20
C ARG A 98 16.68 -5.05 8.60
N LEU A 99 15.54 -5.73 8.46
CA LEU A 99 15.48 -7.03 7.79
C LEU A 99 16.09 -6.96 6.38
N SER A 100 16.84 -8.01 6.03
CA SER A 100 17.49 -8.12 4.73
C SER A 100 16.46 -8.38 3.62
N LYS A 101 16.82 -8.09 2.36
CA LYS A 101 15.95 -8.32 1.20
C LYS A 101 15.39 -9.74 1.16
N ARG A 102 16.23 -10.76 1.39
CA ARG A 102 15.82 -12.17 1.38
C ARG A 102 14.77 -12.47 2.46
N LYS A 103 14.93 -11.91 3.66
CA LYS A 103 13.99 -12.07 4.77
C LYS A 103 12.66 -11.38 4.48
N LEU A 104 12.69 -10.16 3.93
CA LEU A 104 11.48 -9.43 3.53
C LEU A 104 10.68 -10.17 2.45
N VAL A 105 11.33 -10.74 1.44
CA VAL A 105 10.65 -11.53 0.39
C VAL A 105 10.03 -12.81 0.97
N ARG A 106 10.71 -13.49 1.90
CA ARG A 106 10.13 -14.65 2.58
C ARG A 106 8.89 -14.27 3.40
N PHE A 107 8.99 -13.17 4.14
CA PHE A 107 7.88 -12.64 4.93
C PHE A 107 6.69 -12.23 4.04
N GLU A 108 6.94 -11.53 2.94
CA GLU A 108 5.91 -11.16 1.96
C GLU A 108 5.15 -12.39 1.47
N ARG A 109 5.86 -13.45 1.07
CA ARG A 109 5.22 -14.69 0.63
C ARG A 109 4.35 -15.29 1.72
N SER A 110 4.88 -15.43 2.94
CA SER A 110 4.11 -16.01 4.05
C SER A 110 2.81 -15.26 4.35
N ILE A 111 2.83 -13.92 4.35
CA ILE A 111 1.61 -13.14 4.62
C ILE A 111 0.68 -13.11 3.40
N ALA A 112 1.22 -13.01 2.19
CA ALA A 112 0.42 -13.04 0.97
C ALA A 112 -0.29 -14.40 0.79
N ASP A 113 0.40 -15.51 1.05
CA ASP A 113 -0.18 -16.86 0.97
C ASP A 113 -1.30 -17.03 2.01
N SER A 114 -1.09 -16.56 3.24
CA SER A 114 -2.12 -16.55 4.29
C SER A 114 -3.37 -15.73 3.91
N LEU A 115 -3.18 -14.58 3.26
CA LEU A 115 -4.29 -13.74 2.81
C LEU A 115 -5.00 -14.30 1.58
N LYS A 116 -4.26 -14.97 0.68
CA LYS A 116 -4.82 -15.65 -0.51
C LYS A 116 -5.70 -16.83 -0.13
N GLU A 117 -5.28 -17.64 0.83
CA GLU A 117 -6.07 -18.77 1.36
C GLU A 117 -7.42 -18.32 1.96
N ARG A 118 -7.48 -17.08 2.45
CA ARG A 118 -8.69 -16.45 3.00
C ARG A 118 -9.47 -15.64 1.95
N GLU A 119 -9.07 -15.69 0.67
CA GLU A 119 -9.67 -14.91 -0.43
C GLU A 119 -9.64 -13.38 -0.21
N LEU A 120 -8.69 -12.89 0.59
CA LEU A 120 -8.51 -11.47 0.90
C LEU A 120 -7.50 -10.78 -0.01
N LEU A 121 -6.65 -11.55 -0.68
CA LEU A 121 -5.63 -11.06 -1.60
C LEU A 121 -5.53 -12.00 -2.80
N GLU A 122 -5.38 -11.45 -3.99
CA GLU A 122 -5.13 -12.23 -5.21
C GLU A 122 -4.05 -11.57 -6.08
N GLU A 123 -3.57 -12.30 -7.08
CA GLU A 123 -2.65 -11.75 -8.09
C GLU A 123 -3.35 -11.63 -9.43
N ILE A 124 -3.36 -10.43 -9.99
CA ILE A 124 -3.97 -10.13 -11.29
C ILE A 124 -2.93 -9.57 -12.26
N PRO A 125 -3.20 -9.55 -13.58
CA PRO A 125 -2.40 -8.78 -14.53
C PRO A 125 -2.29 -7.31 -14.10
N HIS A 126 -1.11 -6.73 -14.28
CA HIS A 126 -0.89 -5.33 -13.91
C HIS A 126 -1.67 -4.39 -14.84
N LEU A 127 -2.23 -3.29 -14.28
CA LEU A 127 -2.94 -2.26 -15.05
C LEU A 127 -2.16 -1.71 -16.26
N LEU A 128 -0.82 -1.68 -16.19
CA LEU A 128 0.03 -1.29 -17.30
C LEU A 128 -0.16 -2.18 -18.54
N GLY A 129 -0.64 -3.41 -18.38
CA GLY A 129 -1.02 -4.29 -19.48
C GLY A 129 -2.14 -3.74 -20.37
N CYS A 130 -2.81 -2.66 -19.95
CA CYS A 130 -3.78 -1.93 -20.76
C CYS A 130 -3.16 -0.75 -21.53
N ASP A 131 -1.93 -0.35 -21.22
CA ASP A 131 -1.26 0.80 -21.85
C ASP A 131 -0.82 0.48 -23.28
N LEU A 132 -1.05 1.41 -24.19
CA LEU A 132 -0.68 1.31 -25.60
C LEU A 132 0.82 1.02 -25.80
N TYR A 133 1.69 1.62 -25.00
CA TYR A 133 3.15 1.49 -25.15
C TYR A 133 3.71 0.31 -24.36
N PHE A 134 2.87 -0.37 -23.59
CA PHE A 134 3.31 -1.48 -22.78
C PHE A 134 3.37 -2.76 -23.61
N HIS A 135 4.53 -2.99 -24.20
CA HIS A 135 4.91 -4.28 -24.75
C HIS A 135 5.73 -5.06 -23.71
N SER A 136 5.08 -5.98 -22.99
CA SER A 136 5.83 -7.01 -22.29
C SER A 136 6.49 -7.92 -23.33
N SER A 137 7.82 -8.07 -23.31
CA SER A 137 8.55 -9.05 -24.12
C SER A 137 8.26 -10.50 -23.68
N GLY A 138 6.99 -10.88 -23.57
CA GLY A 138 6.53 -12.15 -23.01
C GLY A 138 6.54 -12.24 -21.47
N VAL A 139 6.94 -11.18 -20.75
CA VAL A 139 7.00 -11.18 -19.28
C VAL A 139 5.66 -10.79 -18.68
N SER A 140 4.99 -11.72 -18.00
CA SER A 140 3.77 -11.43 -17.23
C SER A 140 4.11 -10.56 -16.02
N ILE A 141 3.70 -9.29 -16.07
CA ILE A 141 3.72 -8.42 -14.88
C ILE A 141 2.40 -8.59 -14.15
N LYS A 142 2.50 -8.92 -12.87
CA LYS A 142 1.36 -9.11 -11.98
C LYS A 142 1.39 -8.12 -10.84
N GLU A 143 0.22 -7.75 -10.36
CA GLU A 143 0.04 -6.93 -9.16
C GLU A 143 -0.87 -7.64 -8.17
N TYR A 144 -0.74 -7.30 -6.89
CA TYR A 144 -1.69 -7.76 -5.89
C TYR A 144 -2.97 -6.92 -5.93
N ARG A 145 -4.12 -7.59 -5.92
CA ARG A 145 -5.42 -6.98 -5.67
C ARG A 145 -5.94 -7.46 -4.33
N SER A 146 -6.16 -6.51 -3.42
CA SER A 146 -6.86 -6.79 -2.17
C SER A 146 -8.37 -6.93 -2.43
N ASN A 147 -9.04 -7.76 -1.65
CA ASN A 147 -10.49 -7.91 -1.72
C ASN A 147 -11.19 -6.55 -1.61
N LEU A 148 -12.06 -6.25 -2.58
CA LEU A 148 -12.67 -4.92 -2.73
C LEU A 148 -13.51 -4.49 -1.53
N GLU A 149 -14.29 -5.42 -0.96
CA GLU A 149 -15.20 -5.14 0.14
C GLU A 149 -14.44 -4.99 1.45
N GLU A 150 -13.49 -5.90 1.72
CA GLU A 150 -12.69 -5.83 2.94
C GLU A 150 -11.75 -4.62 2.92
N TYR A 151 -11.14 -4.33 1.77
CA TYR A 151 -10.32 -3.13 1.60
C TYR A 151 -11.13 -1.87 1.89
N ALA A 152 -12.31 -1.73 1.26
CA ALA A 152 -13.19 -0.59 1.51
C ALA A 152 -13.59 -0.49 2.99
N ARG A 153 -13.96 -1.61 3.63
CA ARG A 153 -14.31 -1.62 5.05
C ARG A 153 -13.16 -1.17 5.95
N ILE A 154 -11.95 -1.68 5.70
CA ILE A 154 -10.73 -1.29 6.43
C ILE A 154 -10.45 0.20 6.26
N THR A 155 -10.48 0.71 5.03
CA THR A 155 -10.14 2.11 4.75
C THR A 155 -11.19 3.05 5.31
N GLU A 156 -12.48 2.74 5.19
CA GLU A 156 -13.56 3.57 5.74
C GLU A 156 -13.57 3.56 7.27
N TYR A 157 -13.34 2.40 7.91
CA TYR A 157 -13.20 2.33 9.37
C TYR A 157 -12.07 3.22 9.87
N LEU A 158 -10.90 3.11 9.24
CA LEU A 158 -9.75 3.92 9.62
C LEU A 158 -10.00 5.42 9.35
N ARG A 159 -10.63 5.77 8.23
CA ARG A 159 -11.00 7.16 7.92
C ARG A 159 -11.94 7.72 8.98
N ALA A 160 -13.01 6.99 9.31
CA ALA A 160 -13.98 7.42 10.33
C ALA A 160 -13.31 7.61 11.70
N ASP A 161 -12.61 6.61 12.21
CA ASP A 161 -11.98 6.67 13.54
C ASP A 161 -10.92 7.79 13.67
N VAL A 162 -10.25 8.12 12.55
CA VAL A 162 -9.22 9.17 12.54
C VAL A 162 -9.81 10.57 12.39
N LEU A 163 -10.83 10.73 11.53
CA LEU A 163 -11.41 12.03 11.20
C LEU A 163 -12.47 12.48 12.21
N GLU A 164 -13.07 11.56 12.96
CA GLU A 164 -14.00 11.91 14.03
C GLU A 164 -13.31 12.54 15.25
N ASP A 165 -14.06 13.42 15.91
CA ASP A 165 -13.66 14.04 17.17
C ASP A 165 -13.74 13.00 18.29
N GLY A 166 -12.58 12.62 18.84
CA GLY A 166 -12.51 11.57 19.85
C GLY A 166 -11.13 10.94 19.98
N ARG A 167 -11.03 9.96 20.89
CA ARG A 167 -9.84 9.14 21.03
C ARG A 167 -9.87 8.05 19.97
N ALA A 168 -8.87 8.06 19.08
CA ALA A 168 -8.69 7.00 18.09
C ALA A 168 -8.31 5.68 18.77
N ALA A 169 -8.73 4.55 18.19
CA ALA A 169 -8.35 3.23 18.65
C ALA A 169 -6.82 3.03 18.54
N GLU A 170 -6.21 2.26 19.44
CA GLU A 170 -4.76 1.99 19.42
C GLU A 170 -4.31 1.37 18.09
N GLN A 171 -5.16 0.51 17.50
CA GLN A 171 -4.94 -0.07 16.18
C GLN A 171 -4.86 1.02 15.09
N SER A 172 -5.74 2.02 15.12
CA SER A 172 -5.73 3.15 14.18
C SER A 172 -4.54 4.06 14.39
N VAL A 173 -4.11 4.27 15.65
CA VAL A 173 -2.88 5.01 15.98
C VAL A 173 -1.66 4.32 15.34
N CYS A 174 -1.58 2.99 15.43
CA CYS A 174 -0.58 2.16 14.76
C CYS A 174 -0.65 2.24 13.23
N LEU A 175 -1.85 2.09 12.65
CA LEU A 175 -2.05 2.18 11.21
C LEU A 175 -1.65 3.54 10.64
N LEU A 176 -2.02 4.64 11.30
CA LEU A 176 -1.59 5.99 10.88
C LEU A 176 -0.08 6.14 10.81
N TRP A 177 0.63 5.61 11.81
CA TRP A 177 2.09 5.60 11.79
C TRP A 177 2.65 4.76 10.64
N LEU A 178 2.11 3.55 10.44
CA LEU A 178 2.52 2.67 9.35
C LEU A 178 2.27 3.28 7.97
N LEU A 179 1.10 3.90 7.75
CA LEU A 179 0.74 4.60 6.52
C LEU A 179 1.68 5.78 6.25
N ARG A 180 2.03 6.55 7.28
CA ARG A 180 3.00 7.65 7.18
C ARG A 180 4.39 7.16 6.79
N GLU A 181 4.87 6.09 7.43
CA GLU A 181 6.23 5.56 7.18
C GLU A 181 6.36 4.83 5.84
N SER A 182 5.28 4.18 5.38
CA SER A 182 5.21 3.53 4.07
C SER A 182 4.87 4.49 2.93
N GLY A 183 4.27 5.65 3.26
CA GLY A 183 3.78 6.65 2.32
C GLY A 183 2.45 6.28 1.64
N CYS A 184 1.63 5.44 2.26
CA CYS A 184 0.30 5.05 1.75
C CYS A 184 -0.83 6.01 2.18
N MET A 185 -0.52 7.12 2.86
CA MET A 185 -1.54 8.08 3.33
C MET A 185 -2.46 8.57 2.20
N HIS A 186 -1.89 8.79 1.02
CA HIS A 186 -2.59 9.30 -0.15
C HIS A 186 -3.48 8.27 -0.85
N ASP A 187 -3.34 7.00 -0.49
CA ASP A 187 -4.19 5.92 -0.99
C ASP A 187 -5.53 5.92 -0.23
N LEU A 188 -5.57 6.49 0.99
CA LEU A 188 -6.73 6.46 1.88
C LEU A 188 -7.39 7.82 2.07
N PHE A 189 -6.62 8.90 2.14
CA PHE A 189 -7.12 10.23 2.48
C PHE A 189 -7.07 11.18 1.29
N SER A 190 -8.13 11.96 1.13
CA SER A 190 -8.18 13.11 0.24
C SER A 190 -7.20 14.20 0.70
N ARG A 191 -6.94 15.20 -0.16
CA ARG A 191 -6.04 16.31 0.19
C ARG A 191 -6.51 17.10 1.41
N ASN A 192 -7.82 17.32 1.52
CA ASN A 192 -8.40 18.07 2.64
C ASN A 192 -8.34 17.25 3.93
N GLU A 193 -8.55 15.93 3.85
CA GLU A 193 -8.46 15.03 5.00
C GLU A 193 -7.01 14.91 5.49
N LEU A 194 -6.01 14.92 4.61
CA LEU A 194 -4.61 14.83 5.01
C LEU A 194 -4.16 15.96 5.95
N GLU A 195 -4.72 17.16 5.80
CA GLU A 195 -4.47 18.28 6.71
C GLU A 195 -5.04 17.99 8.11
N GLN A 196 -6.27 17.47 8.17
CA GLN A 196 -6.92 17.07 9.42
C GLN A 196 -6.18 15.92 10.10
N VAL A 197 -5.81 14.89 9.33
CA VAL A 197 -5.04 13.74 9.82
C VAL A 197 -3.69 14.19 10.37
N THR A 198 -3.04 15.15 9.72
CA THR A 198 -1.78 15.72 10.24
C THR A 198 -1.98 16.39 11.60
N GLY A 199 -3.04 17.18 11.76
CA GLY A 199 -3.42 17.76 13.05
C GLY A 199 -3.72 16.70 14.12
N LYS A 200 -4.51 15.68 13.78
CA LYS A 200 -4.82 14.54 14.65
C LYS A 200 -3.55 13.81 15.10
N MET A 201 -2.61 13.56 14.18
CA MET A 201 -1.34 12.90 14.52
C MET A 201 -0.49 13.73 15.50
N VAL A 202 -0.48 15.05 15.38
CA VAL A 202 0.21 15.94 16.33
C VAL A 202 -0.45 15.88 17.71
N ASN A 203 -1.78 15.90 17.75
CA ASN A 203 -2.53 15.77 19.00
C ASN A 203 -2.28 14.42 19.68
N LEU A 204 -2.28 13.33 18.91
CA LEU A 204 -1.97 11.99 19.40
C LEU A 204 -0.57 11.91 20.01
N MET A 205 0.43 12.58 19.43
CA MET A 205 1.78 12.66 20.03
C MET A 205 1.80 13.34 21.41
N GLN A 206 0.79 14.14 21.76
CA GLN A 206 0.70 14.82 23.05
C GLN A 206 -0.21 14.08 24.04
N SER A 207 -1.26 13.44 23.56
CA SER A 207 -2.29 12.82 24.41
C SER A 207 -2.14 11.31 24.58
N ASP A 208 -1.60 10.59 23.59
CA ASP A 208 -1.58 9.13 23.58
C ASP A 208 -0.19 8.55 23.95
N PRO A 209 -0.10 7.65 24.96
CA PRO A 209 1.18 7.08 25.40
C PRO A 209 1.91 6.27 24.32
N LEU A 210 1.18 5.51 23.51
CA LEU A 210 1.77 4.68 22.46
C LEU A 210 2.29 5.56 21.32
N ALA A 211 1.50 6.56 20.91
CA ALA A 211 1.91 7.52 19.89
C ALA A 211 3.16 8.32 20.31
N LYS A 212 3.27 8.73 21.58
CA LYS A 212 4.46 9.43 22.13
C LYS A 212 5.76 8.67 21.89
N VAL A 213 5.74 7.35 22.10
CA VAL A 213 6.92 6.50 21.93
C VAL A 213 7.17 6.17 20.46
N MET A 214 6.11 5.87 19.72
CA MET A 214 6.21 5.31 18.37
C MET A 214 6.38 6.38 17.28
N TYR A 215 5.65 7.49 17.33
CA TYR A 215 5.62 8.48 16.24
C TYR A 215 6.96 9.17 15.96
N PRO A 216 7.86 9.37 16.94
CA PRO A 216 9.21 9.88 16.66
C PRO A 216 10.07 8.94 15.81
N ILE A 217 9.78 7.64 15.79
CA ILE A 217 10.54 6.62 15.06
C ILE A 217 10.34 6.82 13.54
N ARG A 218 11.44 6.73 12.79
CA ARG A 218 11.47 6.85 11.33
C ARG A 218 12.10 5.62 10.67
N ILE A 219 11.28 4.77 10.05
CA ILE A 219 11.73 3.59 9.29
C ILE A 219 12.36 4.00 7.96
N ARG A 220 11.93 5.15 7.40
CA ARG A 220 12.19 5.54 6.01
C ARG A 220 13.53 6.21 5.73
N ARG A 221 14.30 6.66 6.73
CA ARG A 221 15.49 7.53 6.52
C ARG A 221 16.50 7.02 5.49
N GLY A 222 16.73 5.70 5.40
CA GLY A 222 17.63 5.11 4.40
C GLY A 222 17.05 5.00 2.98
N LEU A 223 15.73 5.03 2.83
CA LEU A 223 15.03 4.96 1.54
C LEU A 223 14.83 6.34 0.91
N GLU A 224 14.70 7.38 1.73
CA GLU A 224 14.58 8.78 1.27
C GLU A 224 15.80 9.24 0.48
N ALA A 225 17.01 8.84 0.89
CA ALA A 225 18.24 9.15 0.16
C ALA A 225 18.24 8.52 -1.25
N ALA A 226 17.83 7.26 -1.37
CA ALA A 226 17.73 6.55 -2.65
C ALA A 226 16.62 7.15 -3.54
N ALA A 227 15.48 7.53 -2.96
CA ALA A 227 14.39 8.17 -3.68
C ALA A 227 14.76 9.57 -4.20
N LYS A 228 15.50 10.36 -3.42
CA LYS A 228 16.03 11.67 -3.86
C LYS A 228 16.94 11.53 -5.08
N GLN A 229 17.84 10.54 -5.09
CA GLN A 229 18.68 10.24 -6.27
C GLN A 229 17.85 9.81 -7.49
N PHE A 230 16.84 8.95 -7.29
CA PHE A 230 15.96 8.49 -8.38
C PHE A 230 15.16 9.64 -9.01
N LEU A 231 14.59 10.54 -8.19
CA LEU A 231 13.83 11.70 -8.67
C LEU A 231 14.73 12.75 -9.32
N GLN A 232 15.97 12.95 -8.84
CA GLN A 232 16.96 13.78 -9.51
C GLN A 232 17.26 13.26 -10.93
N PHE A 233 17.32 11.94 -11.11
CA PHE A 233 17.52 11.30 -12.41
C PHE A 233 16.30 11.47 -13.34
N LYS A 234 15.08 11.56 -12.80
CA LYS A 234 13.83 11.75 -13.54
C LYS A 234 13.35 13.21 -13.67
N LYS A 235 14.19 14.21 -13.35
CA LYS A 235 13.83 15.64 -13.38
C LYS A 235 13.28 16.16 -14.73
N HIS A 236 13.48 15.45 -15.84
CA HIS A 236 12.91 15.82 -17.13
C HIS A 236 11.42 15.44 -17.32
N THR A 237 10.78 14.75 -16.37
CA THR A 237 9.40 14.24 -16.57
C THR A 237 8.40 14.59 -15.46
N VAL A 238 8.83 15.22 -14.36
CA VAL A 238 7.92 15.56 -13.25
C VAL A 238 8.19 16.99 -12.78
N ALA A 239 7.76 17.97 -13.56
CA ALA A 239 7.61 19.35 -13.11
C ALA A 239 6.11 19.62 -12.91
N THR A 240 5.63 19.53 -11.67
CA THR A 240 4.30 20.03 -11.29
C THR A 240 4.45 21.21 -10.34
N GLN A 241 3.64 22.23 -10.56
CA GLN A 241 3.76 23.60 -10.08
C GLN A 241 3.37 23.82 -8.60
N THR A 242 3.43 22.79 -7.76
CA THR A 242 3.11 22.88 -6.32
C THR A 242 4.22 22.24 -5.51
N GLY A 243 5.16 23.09 -5.06
CA GLY A 243 6.34 22.73 -4.28
C GLY A 243 6.02 22.35 -2.84
N SER A 244 5.41 21.18 -2.64
CA SER A 244 5.30 20.53 -1.33
C SER A 244 5.78 19.08 -1.41
N GLY A 245 7.10 18.91 -1.36
CA GLY A 245 7.74 17.68 -0.89
C GLY A 245 7.93 16.56 -1.93
N VAL A 246 9.19 16.42 -2.36
CA VAL A 246 9.78 15.22 -2.98
C VAL A 246 9.47 13.91 -2.21
N ASN A 247 8.97 14.00 -0.97
CA ASN A 247 8.72 12.90 -0.06
C ASN A 247 7.38 12.17 -0.23
N PHE A 248 6.43 12.65 -1.03
CA PHE A 248 5.04 12.13 -1.01
C PHE A 248 4.59 11.37 -2.25
N LEU A 249 5.30 11.49 -3.38
CA LEU A 249 4.85 10.92 -4.65
C LEU A 249 5.30 9.46 -4.87
N PHE A 250 6.27 8.97 -4.12
CA PHE A 250 7.02 7.77 -4.51
C PHE A 250 6.19 6.45 -4.48
N PRO A 251 5.37 6.16 -3.45
CA PRO A 251 4.49 4.98 -3.49
C PRO A 251 3.31 5.16 -4.46
N ILE A 252 2.74 6.36 -4.53
CA ILE A 252 1.65 6.71 -5.44
C ILE A 252 2.08 6.47 -6.89
N LEU A 253 3.26 6.94 -7.28
CA LEU A 253 3.79 6.78 -8.65
C LEU A 253 4.08 5.33 -9.02
N GLU A 254 4.45 4.48 -8.05
CA GLU A 254 4.69 3.06 -8.32
C GLU A 254 3.39 2.23 -8.35
N ARG A 255 2.42 2.53 -7.47
CA ARG A 255 1.12 1.84 -7.37
C ARG A 255 0.07 2.32 -8.37
N SER A 256 0.09 3.61 -8.68
CA SER A 256 -0.89 4.24 -9.56
C SER A 256 -0.15 4.92 -10.70
N GLN A 257 -0.21 4.28 -11.86
CA GLN A 257 0.46 4.76 -13.06
C GLN A 257 -0.55 5.36 -14.03
N ALA A 258 -0.14 6.40 -14.73
CA ALA A 258 -0.93 6.91 -15.83
C ALA A 258 -0.88 5.91 -16.98
N VAL A 259 -2.05 5.50 -17.46
CA VAL A 259 -2.19 4.51 -18.54
C VAL A 259 -2.94 5.15 -19.70
N PHE A 260 -2.42 5.02 -20.91
CA PHE A 260 -3.10 5.44 -22.13
C PHE A 260 -3.70 4.23 -22.84
N ILE A 261 -5.03 4.16 -22.88
CA ILE A 261 -5.78 3.13 -23.59
C ILE A 261 -6.22 3.71 -24.93
N ASP A 262 -5.76 3.10 -26.02
CA ASP A 262 -6.18 3.48 -27.36
C ASP A 262 -7.63 3.06 -27.62
N THR A 263 -8.34 3.87 -28.41
CA THR A 263 -9.73 3.59 -28.82
C THR A 263 -9.75 3.35 -30.32
N GLU A 264 -10.36 2.24 -30.74
CA GLU A 264 -10.32 1.78 -32.15
C GLU A 264 -10.99 2.77 -33.11
N ALA A 265 -11.97 3.56 -32.64
CA ALA A 265 -12.70 4.52 -33.45
C ALA A 265 -12.20 5.96 -33.23
N MET A 266 -11.89 6.66 -34.33
CA MET A 266 -11.64 8.10 -34.34
C MET A 266 -12.96 8.81 -33.96
N LEU A 267 -12.94 9.64 -32.91
CA LEU A 267 -14.07 10.51 -32.53
C LEU A 267 -15.35 9.79 -32.07
N SER A 268 -15.25 8.66 -31.36
CA SER A 268 -16.41 8.10 -30.67
C SER A 268 -16.90 9.05 -29.55
N GLY A 269 -18.22 9.17 -29.39
CA GLY A 269 -18.84 10.01 -28.37
C GLY A 269 -18.40 9.62 -26.94
N PRO A 270 -18.58 10.48 -25.93
CA PRO A 270 -18.10 10.21 -24.56
C PRO A 270 -18.51 8.85 -24.00
N GLU A 271 -19.73 8.40 -24.30
CA GLU A 271 -20.28 7.12 -23.84
C GLU A 271 -19.61 5.92 -24.51
N THR A 272 -19.45 5.95 -25.84
CA THR A 272 -18.79 4.89 -26.60
C THR A 272 -17.34 4.73 -26.16
N ARG A 273 -16.64 5.85 -25.98
CA ARG A 273 -15.26 5.85 -25.49
C ARG A 273 -15.13 5.22 -24.11
N LEU A 274 -16.04 5.57 -23.20
CA LEU A 274 -16.08 4.98 -21.87
C LEU A 274 -16.31 3.46 -21.97
N LYS A 275 -17.24 3.02 -22.81
CA LYS A 275 -17.52 1.59 -23.03
C LYS A 275 -16.28 0.83 -23.52
N ASP A 276 -15.53 1.39 -24.48
CA ASP A 276 -14.31 0.75 -25.00
C ASP A 276 -13.24 0.60 -23.91
N VAL A 277 -13.07 1.63 -23.08
CA VAL A 277 -12.14 1.61 -21.93
C VAL A 277 -12.55 0.55 -20.91
N LEU A 278 -13.84 0.47 -20.56
CA LEU A 278 -14.35 -0.53 -19.63
C LEU A 278 -14.11 -1.95 -20.16
N ALA A 279 -14.44 -2.20 -21.43
CA ALA A 279 -14.23 -3.49 -22.07
C ALA A 279 -12.74 -3.90 -22.05
N ARG A 280 -11.82 -2.96 -22.32
CA ARG A 280 -10.38 -3.25 -22.26
C ARG A 280 -9.93 -3.62 -20.84
N LEU A 281 -10.34 -2.85 -19.84
CA LEU A 281 -9.99 -3.10 -18.43
C LEU A 281 -10.53 -4.46 -17.95
N GLU A 282 -11.79 -4.75 -18.22
CA GLU A 282 -12.45 -6.01 -17.85
C GLU A 282 -11.82 -7.22 -18.56
N SER A 283 -11.49 -7.08 -19.85
CA SER A 283 -10.79 -8.14 -20.60
C SER A 283 -9.41 -8.49 -20.04
N LYS A 284 -8.81 -7.58 -19.27
CA LYS A 284 -7.53 -7.78 -18.57
C LYS A 284 -7.70 -8.22 -17.11
N GLY A 285 -8.94 -8.43 -16.66
CA GLY A 285 -9.25 -8.95 -15.33
C GLY A 285 -9.42 -7.90 -14.24
N HIS A 286 -9.44 -6.60 -14.59
CA HIS A 286 -9.70 -5.52 -13.65
C HIS A 286 -11.20 -5.38 -13.40
N ARG A 287 -11.56 -5.07 -12.15
CA ARG A 287 -12.95 -4.75 -11.79
C ARG A 287 -13.12 -3.23 -11.83
N VAL A 288 -14.15 -2.74 -12.51
CA VAL A 288 -14.35 -1.30 -12.68
C VAL A 288 -15.73 -0.87 -12.20
N GLN A 289 -15.78 0.20 -11.40
CA GLN A 289 -17.00 0.88 -11.01
C GLN A 289 -16.94 2.33 -11.48
N VAL A 290 -17.96 2.78 -12.22
CA VAL A 290 -18.07 4.18 -12.65
C VAL A 290 -18.63 5.00 -11.49
N LEU A 291 -17.80 5.88 -10.91
CA LEU A 291 -18.19 6.76 -9.79
C LEU A 291 -18.90 8.02 -10.29
N ARG A 292 -18.49 8.54 -11.46
CA ARG A 292 -19.05 9.75 -12.06
C ARG A 292 -18.95 9.67 -13.58
N THR A 293 -20.05 9.98 -14.27
CA THR A 293 -20.11 10.14 -15.73
C THR A 293 -19.86 11.59 -16.15
N GLY A 294 -19.59 11.81 -17.44
CA GLY A 294 -19.34 13.15 -17.99
C GLY A 294 -18.21 13.15 -19.01
N GLN A 295 -17.67 14.34 -19.31
CA GLN A 295 -16.57 14.49 -20.27
C GLN A 295 -15.27 13.82 -19.80
N ASN A 296 -15.01 13.87 -18.48
CA ASN A 296 -13.91 13.17 -17.81
C ASN A 296 -14.50 12.27 -16.71
N PRO A 297 -14.86 11.01 -17.04
CA PRO A 297 -15.41 10.08 -16.06
C PRO A 297 -14.46 9.79 -14.92
N LEU A 298 -15.01 9.54 -13.73
CA LEU A 298 -14.26 9.06 -12.58
C LEU A 298 -14.54 7.57 -12.40
N LEU A 299 -13.48 6.77 -12.43
CA LEU A 299 -13.53 5.31 -12.38
C LEU A 299 -12.83 4.83 -11.11
N LYS A 300 -13.45 3.91 -10.39
CA LYS A 300 -12.78 3.08 -9.41
C LYS A 300 -12.36 1.79 -10.10
N ILE A 301 -11.07 1.63 -10.32
CA ILE A 301 -10.45 0.46 -10.94
C ILE A 301 -9.80 -0.33 -9.81
N ASP A 302 -10.33 -1.52 -9.55
CA ASP A 302 -10.07 -2.31 -8.37
C ASP A 302 -10.25 -1.47 -7.09
N ASN A 303 -9.17 -1.21 -6.33
CA ASN A 303 -9.21 -0.38 -5.11
C ASN A 303 -8.74 1.06 -5.31
N LEU A 304 -8.39 1.46 -6.55
CA LEU A 304 -7.81 2.78 -6.84
C LEU A 304 -8.75 3.63 -7.70
N VAL A 305 -8.65 4.95 -7.55
CA VAL A 305 -9.50 5.91 -8.28
C VAL A 305 -8.71 6.59 -9.40
N TYR A 306 -9.31 6.64 -10.57
CA TYR A 306 -8.75 7.24 -11.79
C TYR A 306 -9.73 8.20 -12.44
N GLU A 307 -9.21 9.30 -12.95
CA GLU A 307 -9.93 10.16 -13.89
C GLU A 307 -9.57 9.75 -15.32
N ALA A 308 -10.60 9.45 -16.11
CA ALA A 308 -10.47 9.06 -17.51
C ALA A 308 -10.51 10.33 -18.38
N ILE A 309 -9.35 10.77 -18.86
CA ILE A 309 -9.23 12.00 -19.66
C ILE A 309 -9.08 11.65 -21.14
N PRO A 310 -9.97 12.12 -22.02
CA PRO A 310 -9.80 12.01 -23.46
C PRO A 310 -8.47 12.62 -23.91
N HIS A 311 -7.70 11.87 -24.69
CA HIS A 311 -6.39 12.34 -25.12
C HIS A 311 -6.04 11.78 -26.50
N ALA A 312 -5.19 12.50 -27.23
CA ALA A 312 -4.65 12.06 -28.51
C ALA A 312 -3.13 12.21 -28.47
N ILE A 313 -2.43 11.21 -28.99
CA ILE A 313 -0.97 11.23 -29.10
C ILE A 313 -0.61 11.46 -30.56
N TYR A 314 0.17 12.51 -30.78
CA TYR A 314 0.55 12.96 -32.12
C TYR A 314 1.91 12.36 -32.50
N GLY A 315 1.87 11.37 -33.39
CA GLY A 315 3.02 10.85 -34.12
C GLY A 315 2.89 11.12 -35.62
N ARG A 316 3.32 10.18 -36.47
CA ARG A 316 3.04 10.24 -37.92
C ARG A 316 1.54 10.08 -38.22
N VAL A 317 0.83 9.33 -37.39
CA VAL A 317 -0.63 9.17 -37.41
C VAL A 317 -1.13 9.43 -35.99
N PRO A 318 -2.18 10.26 -35.78
CA PRO A 318 -2.68 10.57 -34.46
C PRO A 318 -3.45 9.37 -33.87
N ILE A 319 -3.01 8.88 -32.71
CA ILE A 319 -3.68 7.79 -31.98
C ILE A 319 -4.57 8.42 -30.92
N HIS A 320 -5.86 8.15 -30.99
CA HIS A 320 -6.85 8.68 -30.06
C HIS A 320 -7.14 7.65 -28.97
N GLY A 321 -7.45 8.13 -27.76
CA GLY A 321 -7.69 7.25 -26.63
C GLY A 321 -8.06 7.99 -25.36
N VAL A 322 -7.86 7.30 -24.25
CA VAL A 322 -8.13 7.80 -22.89
C VAL A 322 -6.90 7.62 -22.04
N ARG A 323 -6.50 8.69 -21.38
CA ARG A 323 -5.48 8.66 -20.34
C ARG A 323 -6.15 8.52 -18.98
N LEU A 324 -5.92 7.40 -18.32
CA LEU A 324 -6.26 7.18 -16.92
C LEU A 324 -5.24 7.92 -16.06
N LEU A 325 -5.67 8.93 -15.31
CA LEU A 325 -4.84 9.64 -14.35
C LEU A 325 -5.23 9.25 -12.92
N PRO A 326 -4.29 8.76 -12.11
CA PRO A 326 -4.56 8.51 -10.70
C PRO A 326 -5.13 9.74 -9.99
N LYS A 327 -6.12 9.51 -9.13
CA LYS A 327 -6.69 10.52 -8.24
C LYS A 327 -6.59 10.06 -6.80
N HIS A 328 -6.50 11.02 -5.91
CA HIS A 328 -6.75 10.74 -4.50
C HIS A 328 -8.21 10.28 -4.32
N PRO A 329 -8.47 9.50 -3.27
CA PRO A 329 -9.84 9.22 -2.85
C PRO A 329 -10.64 10.52 -2.76
N VAL A 330 -11.92 10.42 -3.15
CA VAL A 330 -12.88 11.53 -3.10
C VAL A 330 -13.31 11.80 -1.67
#